data_AF-A0A5R2N9M4-F1
#
_entry.id   AF-A0A5R2N9M4-F1
#
_cell.length_a   1.000
_cell.length_b   1.000
_cell.length_c   1.000
_cell.angle_alpha   90.00
_cell.angle_beta   90.00
_cell.angle_gamma   90.00
#
_symmetry.space_group_name_H-M   'P 1'
#
loop_
_entity.id
_entity.type
_entity.pdbx_description
1 polymer ?
#
loop_
_entity_poly.entity_id
_entity_poly.type
_entity_poly.pdbx_seq_one_letter_code
_entity_poly.pdbx_strand_id
1 'polypeptide(L)'
;MDHRDIIASLTTEERIRLTAKSDVAGLFQLGAHLGAIVIIGSLIAAEVPFWPLLMLPQGILIVFLFTLLHESVHRTAFNTQRLNDGVARLCSLAIGLPADWFRYFHFAHHRYTQDPENDPELAFPKPETLRQYIVHVSGLPVWWGHFKTLYTNARGDCHDSYVPPKGLPKVRAEARAMIGFYVVVLALA
;
A
#
# COMPACT_ATOMS: atom_id res chain seq x y z
N MET A 1 8.81 -6.03 33.58
CA MET A 1 9.32 -5.16 32.51
C MET A 1 8.45 -5.40 31.29
N ASP A 2 7.55 -4.47 30.99
CA ASP A 2 6.71 -4.52 29.79
C ASP A 2 7.35 -3.73 28.63
N HIS A 3 6.65 -3.62 27.49
CA HIS A 3 7.16 -2.89 26.33
C HIS A 3 7.35 -1.38 26.59
N ARG A 4 6.59 -0.78 27.52
CA ARG A 4 6.73 0.64 27.88
C ARG A 4 7.97 0.84 28.72
N ASP A 5 8.24 -0.06 29.66
CA ASP A 5 9.47 -0.06 30.45
C ASP A 5 10.70 -0.16 29.55
N ILE A 6 10.67 -1.07 28.55
CA ILE A 6 11.75 -1.22 27.57
C ILE A 6 11.94 0.08 26.78
N ILE A 7 10.87 0.63 26.20
CA ILE A 7 10.95 1.87 25.42
C ILE A 7 11.46 3.01 26.29
N ALA A 8 11.00 3.16 27.54
CA ALA A 8 11.45 4.19 28.45
C ALA A 8 12.94 4.07 28.80
N SER A 9 13.46 2.84 28.86
CA SER A 9 14.86 2.57 29.19
C SER A 9 15.86 2.97 28.11
N LEU A 10 15.42 3.14 26.84
CA LEU A 10 16.29 3.51 25.73
C LEU A 10 16.82 4.94 25.85
N THR A 11 18.15 5.07 25.75
CA THR A 11 18.85 6.35 25.63
C THR A 11 18.48 7.07 24.33
N THR A 12 18.75 8.38 24.28
CA THR A 12 18.55 9.18 23.06
C THR A 12 19.35 8.65 21.87
N GLU A 13 20.60 8.23 22.10
CA GLU A 13 21.46 7.68 21.04
C GLU A 13 20.93 6.34 20.51
N GLU A 14 20.42 5.46 21.39
CA GLU A 14 19.80 4.20 20.97
C GLU A 14 18.53 4.46 20.15
N ARG A 15 17.68 5.39 20.57
CA ARG A 15 16.47 5.76 19.81
C ARG A 15 16.82 6.29 18.42
N ILE A 16 17.81 7.18 18.32
CA ILE A 16 18.28 7.72 17.04
C ILE A 16 18.79 6.59 16.14
N ARG A 17 19.60 5.67 16.70
CA ARG A 17 20.16 4.54 15.94
C ARG A 17 19.08 3.58 15.45
N LEU A 18 18.12 3.22 16.31
CA LEU A 18 17.03 2.29 15.99
C LEU A 18 16.03 2.86 14.98
N THR A 19 15.92 4.19 14.89
CA THR A 19 15.02 4.88 13.96
C THR A 19 15.75 5.54 12.79
N ALA A 20 17.05 5.26 12.63
CA ALA A 20 17.85 5.82 11.56
C ALA A 20 17.35 5.31 10.18
N LYS A 21 17.18 6.25 9.24
CA LYS A 21 16.70 5.99 7.88
C LYS A 21 17.85 6.11 6.89
N SER A 22 17.83 5.33 5.81
CA SER A 22 18.89 5.33 4.79
C SER A 22 18.31 5.28 3.38
N ASP A 23 18.60 6.32 2.58
CA ASP A 23 18.18 6.36 1.18
C ASP A 23 18.89 5.27 0.36
N VAL A 24 20.18 5.02 0.62
CA VAL A 24 20.98 4.04 -0.12
C VAL A 24 20.45 2.63 0.11
N ALA A 25 20.20 2.26 1.38
CA ALA A 25 19.66 0.94 1.70
C ALA A 25 18.26 0.76 1.11
N GLY A 26 17.40 1.78 1.23
CA GLY A 26 16.06 1.76 0.65
C GLY A 26 16.06 1.63 -0.87
N LEU A 27 16.95 2.36 -1.57
CA LEU A 27 17.06 2.30 -3.03
C LEU A 27 17.58 0.95 -3.52
N PHE A 28 18.51 0.33 -2.79
CA PHE A 28 18.97 -1.02 -3.11
C PHE A 28 17.83 -2.05 -2.97
N GLN A 29 17.07 -2.00 -1.88
CA GLN A 29 15.92 -2.89 -1.67
C GLN A 29 14.83 -2.67 -2.72
N LEU A 30 14.47 -1.42 -3.01
CA LEU A 30 13.53 -1.06 -4.06
C LEU A 30 14.01 -1.59 -5.42
N GLY A 31 15.26 -1.35 -5.78
CA GLY A 31 15.84 -1.81 -7.05
C GLY A 31 15.84 -3.33 -7.17
N ALA A 32 16.19 -4.05 -6.11
CA ALA A 32 16.16 -5.51 -6.09
C ALA A 32 14.74 -6.07 -6.25
N HIS A 33 13.76 -5.49 -5.54
CA HIS A 33 12.36 -5.93 -5.62
C HIS A 33 11.73 -5.63 -6.99
N LEU A 34 11.91 -4.41 -7.51
CA LEU A 34 11.45 -4.06 -8.86
C LEU A 34 12.17 -4.88 -9.93
N GLY A 35 13.47 -5.13 -9.78
CA GLY A 35 14.23 -6.00 -10.65
C GLY A 35 13.65 -7.41 -10.70
N ALA A 36 13.30 -7.99 -9.54
CA ALA A 36 12.65 -9.30 -9.48
C ALA A 36 11.30 -9.31 -10.21
N ILE A 37 10.46 -8.28 -10.03
CA ILE A 37 9.16 -8.14 -10.73
C ILE A 37 9.37 -8.09 -12.24
N VAL A 38 10.36 -7.32 -12.72
CA VAL A 38 10.65 -7.20 -14.16
C VAL A 38 11.21 -8.50 -14.72
N ILE A 39 12.11 -9.17 -14.01
CA ILE A 39 12.71 -10.44 -14.45
C ILE A 39 11.63 -11.52 -14.58
N ILE A 40 10.83 -11.74 -13.52
CA ILE A 40 9.78 -12.77 -13.53
C ILE A 40 8.70 -12.42 -14.57
N GLY A 41 8.28 -11.14 -14.65
CA GLY A 41 7.36 -10.67 -15.68
C GLY A 41 7.87 -10.89 -17.10
N SER A 42 9.17 -10.69 -17.34
CA SER A 42 9.79 -10.92 -18.65
C SER A 42 9.84 -12.40 -19.02
N LEU A 43 10.09 -13.30 -18.05
CA LEU A 43 10.03 -14.75 -18.27
C LEU A 43 8.61 -15.21 -18.61
N ILE A 44 7.60 -14.62 -17.96
CA ILE A 44 6.19 -14.86 -18.28
C ILE A 44 5.88 -14.40 -19.71
N ALA A 45 6.27 -13.17 -20.06
CA ALA A 45 6.03 -12.60 -21.39
C ALA A 45 6.75 -13.37 -22.51
N ALA A 46 7.90 -13.97 -22.21
CA ALA A 46 8.66 -14.81 -23.15
C ALA A 46 8.13 -16.27 -23.24
N GLU A 47 7.06 -16.60 -22.51
CA GLU A 47 6.44 -17.93 -22.48
C GLU A 47 7.43 -19.08 -22.24
N VAL A 48 8.41 -18.89 -21.36
CA VAL A 48 9.40 -19.93 -21.03
C VAL A 48 8.69 -21.22 -20.55
N PRO A 49 9.34 -22.40 -20.63
CA PRO A 49 8.75 -23.63 -20.12
C PRO A 49 8.24 -23.46 -18.68
N PHE A 50 7.00 -23.88 -18.44
CA PHE A 50 6.30 -23.73 -17.15
C PHE A 50 6.00 -22.28 -16.71
N TRP A 51 5.99 -21.30 -17.63
CA TRP A 51 5.67 -19.91 -17.31
C TRP A 51 4.36 -19.72 -16.51
N PRO A 52 3.28 -20.52 -16.65
CA PRO A 52 2.09 -20.30 -15.83
C PRO A 52 2.35 -20.44 -14.32
N LEU A 53 3.35 -21.25 -13.93
CA LEU A 53 3.75 -21.37 -12.53
C LEU A 53 4.43 -20.10 -11.99
N LEU A 54 5.02 -19.28 -12.87
CA LEU A 54 5.64 -18.00 -12.52
C LEU A 54 4.61 -16.91 -12.18
N MET A 55 3.34 -17.10 -12.54
CA MET A 55 2.26 -16.17 -12.18
C MET A 55 2.10 -16.04 -10.65
N LEU A 56 2.34 -17.12 -9.89
CA LEU A 56 2.25 -17.11 -8.44
C LEU A 56 3.34 -16.22 -7.79
N PRO A 57 4.65 -16.44 -8.01
CA PRO A 57 5.67 -15.55 -7.48
C PRO A 57 5.54 -14.13 -8.03
N GLN A 58 5.10 -13.94 -9.29
CA GLN A 58 4.82 -12.61 -9.82
C GLN A 58 3.74 -11.88 -9.02
N GLY A 59 2.62 -12.55 -8.76
CA GLY A 59 1.53 -12.01 -7.95
C GLY A 59 1.99 -11.65 -6.53
N ILE A 60 2.78 -12.53 -5.89
CA ILE A 60 3.35 -12.26 -4.56
C ILE A 60 4.24 -11.02 -4.59
N LEU A 61 5.16 -10.93 -5.57
CA LEU A 61 6.08 -9.80 -5.69
C LEU A 61 5.32 -8.47 -5.90
N ILE A 62 4.26 -8.48 -6.71
CA ILE A 62 3.42 -7.30 -6.95
C ILE A 62 2.64 -6.91 -5.69
N VAL A 63 1.99 -7.87 -5.01
CA VAL A 63 1.20 -7.58 -3.79
C VAL A 63 2.10 -7.04 -2.67
N PHE A 64 3.35 -7.51 -2.57
CA PHE A 64 4.31 -6.99 -1.59
C PHE A 64 4.71 -5.53 -1.82
N LEU A 65 4.39 -4.90 -2.96
CA LEU A 65 4.53 -3.45 -3.11
C LEU A 65 3.65 -2.69 -2.10
N PHE A 66 2.61 -3.33 -1.54
CA PHE A 66 1.85 -2.78 -0.42
C PHE A 66 2.71 -2.49 0.81
N THR A 67 3.68 -3.35 1.15
CA THR A 67 4.54 -3.13 2.34
C THR A 67 5.41 -1.89 2.14
N LEU A 68 5.92 -1.70 0.93
CA LEU A 68 6.70 -0.51 0.59
C LEU A 68 5.83 0.75 0.54
N LEU A 69 4.59 0.65 0.03
CA LEU A 69 3.61 1.71 0.10
C LEU A 69 3.35 2.11 1.56
N HIS A 70 3.09 1.13 2.44
CA HIS A 70 2.85 1.32 3.87
C HIS A 70 3.97 2.13 4.54
N GLU A 71 5.21 1.68 4.43
CA GLU A 71 6.34 2.41 5.03
C GLU A 71 6.58 3.78 4.38
N SER A 72 6.33 3.90 3.07
CA SER A 72 6.47 5.17 2.36
C SER A 72 5.40 6.18 2.77
N VAL A 73 4.16 5.76 3.01
CA VAL A 73 3.12 6.65 3.54
C VAL A 73 3.38 7.03 5.00
N HIS A 74 4.18 6.28 5.77
CA HIS A 74 4.72 6.72 7.06
C HIS A 74 5.91 7.66 6.94
N ARG A 75 6.55 7.72 5.76
CA ARG A 75 7.82 8.42 5.50
C ARG A 75 8.99 7.88 6.34
N THR A 76 8.96 6.57 6.56
CA THR A 76 9.97 5.80 7.31
C THR A 76 10.89 5.00 6.39
N ALA A 77 10.44 4.65 5.18
CA ALA A 77 11.24 3.85 4.24
C ALA A 77 12.54 4.54 3.80
N PHE A 78 12.50 5.86 3.57
CA PHE A 78 13.64 6.65 3.12
C PHE A 78 13.90 7.84 4.04
N ASN A 79 15.15 8.30 4.11
CA ASN A 79 15.51 9.55 4.79
C ASN A 79 14.92 10.77 4.05
N THR A 80 14.98 10.75 2.71
CA THR A 80 14.44 11.82 1.86
C THR A 80 12.91 11.70 1.74
N GLN A 81 12.17 12.72 2.18
CA GLN A 81 10.69 12.70 2.17
C GLN A 81 10.09 12.62 0.77
N ARG A 82 10.66 13.33 -0.21
CA ARG A 82 10.18 13.28 -1.60
C ARG A 82 10.35 11.90 -2.24
N LEU A 83 11.36 11.14 -1.81
CA LEU A 83 11.57 9.78 -2.29
C LEU A 83 10.48 8.85 -1.77
N ASN A 84 10.12 8.95 -0.48
CA ASN A 84 8.95 8.26 0.07
C ASN A 84 7.67 8.64 -0.70
N ASP A 85 7.41 9.93 -0.89
CA ASP A 85 6.20 10.38 -1.58
C ASP A 85 6.15 9.84 -3.03
N GLY A 86 7.28 9.83 -3.76
CA GLY A 86 7.37 9.29 -5.12
C GLY A 86 7.20 7.77 -5.19
N VAL A 87 7.86 7.03 -4.30
CA VAL A 87 7.74 5.56 -4.21
C VAL A 87 6.32 5.15 -3.82
N ALA A 88 5.68 5.89 -2.90
CA ALA A 88 4.27 5.68 -2.58
C ALA A 88 3.36 5.83 -3.81
N ARG A 89 3.59 6.82 -4.69
CA ARG A 89 2.81 6.93 -5.95
C ARG A 89 3.06 5.77 -6.90
N LEU A 90 4.32 5.34 -7.04
CA LEU A 90 4.66 4.20 -7.89
C LEU A 90 3.94 2.93 -7.42
N CYS A 91 4.04 2.59 -6.13
CA CYS A 91 3.38 1.43 -5.56
C CYS A 91 1.85 1.55 -5.65
N SER A 92 1.30 2.74 -5.37
CA SER A 92 -0.13 3.06 -5.50
C SER A 92 -0.67 2.75 -6.90
N LEU A 93 0.04 3.16 -7.94
CA LEU A 93 -0.32 2.85 -9.33
C LEU A 93 -0.23 1.35 -9.63
N ALA A 94 0.80 0.67 -9.14
CA ALA A 94 1.00 -0.75 -9.39
C ALA A 94 -0.09 -1.64 -8.75
N ILE A 95 -0.61 -1.27 -7.59
CA ILE A 95 -1.59 -2.08 -6.83
C ILE A 95 -3.00 -1.50 -6.81
N GLY A 96 -3.25 -0.40 -7.51
CA GLY A 96 -4.57 0.23 -7.63
C GLY A 96 -5.11 0.88 -6.34
N LEU A 97 -4.24 1.20 -5.38
CA LEU A 97 -4.62 1.77 -4.08
C LEU A 97 -4.15 3.23 -3.97
N PRO A 98 -5.05 4.24 -3.95
CA PRO A 98 -4.64 5.65 -3.87
C PRO A 98 -3.87 5.95 -2.57
N ALA A 99 -2.62 6.41 -2.69
CA ALA A 99 -1.70 6.61 -1.57
C ALA A 99 -2.17 7.69 -0.58
N ASP A 100 -2.80 8.79 -1.04
CA ASP A 100 -3.26 9.84 -0.14
C ASP A 100 -4.47 9.39 0.66
N TRP A 101 -5.44 8.75 -0.01
CA TRP A 101 -6.58 8.15 0.68
C TRP A 101 -6.10 7.08 1.68
N PHE A 102 -5.20 6.20 1.24
CA PHE A 102 -4.66 5.15 2.09
C PHE A 102 -3.91 5.72 3.29
N ARG A 103 -3.17 6.82 3.15
CA ARG A 103 -2.52 7.49 4.28
C ARG A 103 -3.53 7.97 5.33
N TYR A 104 -4.66 8.55 4.91
CA TYR A 104 -5.73 8.95 5.84
C TYR A 104 -6.35 7.74 6.54
N PHE A 105 -6.73 6.71 5.77
CA PHE A 105 -7.25 5.45 6.28
C PHE A 105 -6.31 4.85 7.33
N HIS A 106 -5.03 4.72 6.96
CA HIS A 106 -4.06 4.01 7.74
C HIS A 106 -3.65 4.76 9.01
N PHE A 107 -3.58 6.10 8.97
CA PHE A 107 -3.36 6.89 10.18
C PHE A 107 -4.55 6.86 11.13
N ALA A 108 -5.78 6.75 10.62
CA ALA A 108 -6.94 6.52 11.47
C ALA A 108 -6.87 5.13 12.13
N HIS A 109 -6.50 4.09 11.38
CA HIS A 109 -6.22 2.76 11.94
C HIS A 109 -5.18 2.81 13.07
N HIS A 110 -4.02 3.45 12.87
CA HIS A 110 -3.00 3.57 13.93
C HIS A 110 -3.46 4.38 15.14
N ARG A 111 -4.31 5.39 14.94
CA ARG A 111 -4.84 6.22 16.02
C ARG A 111 -5.86 5.48 16.87
N TYR A 112 -6.65 4.61 16.26
CA TYR A 112 -7.80 3.95 16.85
C TYR A 112 -7.68 2.43 16.80
N THR A 113 -6.45 1.89 16.81
CA THR A 113 -6.22 0.46 16.58
C THR A 113 -7.04 -0.40 17.54
N GLN A 114 -7.82 -1.34 16.98
CA GLN A 114 -8.74 -2.22 17.72
C GLN A 114 -9.93 -1.51 18.40
N ASP A 115 -10.21 -0.26 18.07
CA ASP A 115 -11.46 0.41 18.45
C ASP A 115 -12.56 0.02 17.46
N PRO A 116 -13.62 -0.71 17.87
CA PRO A 116 -14.67 -1.17 16.96
C PRO A 116 -15.46 -0.05 16.26
N GLU A 117 -15.49 1.15 16.83
CA GLU A 117 -16.25 2.27 16.29
C GLU A 117 -15.41 3.15 15.35
N ASN A 118 -14.10 3.24 15.61
CA ASN A 118 -13.23 4.23 14.95
C ASN A 118 -12.15 3.61 14.05
N ASP A 119 -11.81 2.33 14.21
CA ASP A 119 -10.81 1.66 13.38
C ASP A 119 -11.40 1.30 12.00
N PRO A 120 -10.97 1.94 10.90
CA PRO A 120 -11.53 1.65 9.59
C PRO A 120 -11.14 0.26 9.07
N GLU A 121 -10.13 -0.41 9.63
CA GLU A 121 -9.80 -1.80 9.29
C GLU A 121 -10.84 -2.80 9.83
N LEU A 122 -11.60 -2.42 10.87
CA LEU A 122 -12.65 -3.26 11.46
C LEU A 122 -14.01 -3.10 10.77
N ALA A 123 -14.11 -2.25 9.75
CA ALA A 123 -15.36 -2.01 9.00
C ALA A 123 -15.93 -3.27 8.33
N PHE A 124 -15.11 -4.30 8.14
CA PHE A 124 -15.52 -5.61 7.63
C PHE A 124 -15.23 -6.69 8.67
N PRO A 125 -16.19 -7.58 8.96
CA PRO A 125 -15.97 -8.68 9.90
C PRO A 125 -14.93 -9.66 9.35
N LYS A 126 -14.18 -10.27 10.27
CA LYS A 126 -13.27 -11.37 9.94
C LYS A 126 -14.07 -12.59 9.45
N PRO A 127 -13.51 -13.42 8.57
CA PRO A 127 -14.18 -14.64 8.12
C PRO A 127 -14.37 -15.63 9.29
N GLU A 128 -15.58 -16.15 9.45
CA GLU A 128 -15.96 -17.12 10.50
C GLU A 128 -16.18 -18.54 9.95
N THR A 129 -16.23 -18.68 8.61
CA THR A 129 -16.46 -19.95 7.92
C THR A 129 -15.40 -20.20 6.86
N LEU A 130 -15.18 -21.46 6.49
CA LEU A 130 -14.25 -21.84 5.41
C LEU A 130 -14.59 -21.13 4.09
N ARG A 131 -15.88 -20.98 3.76
CA ARG A 131 -16.31 -20.27 2.55
C ARG A 131 -15.90 -18.80 2.59
N GLN A 132 -16.15 -18.12 3.70
CA GLN A 132 -15.73 -16.73 3.87
C GLN A 132 -14.21 -16.59 3.83
N TYR A 133 -13.48 -17.54 4.42
CA TYR A 133 -12.02 -17.56 4.38
C TYR A 133 -11.49 -17.69 2.95
N ILE A 134 -12.02 -18.63 2.15
CA ILE A 134 -11.65 -18.79 0.74
C ILE A 134 -11.89 -17.49 -0.05
N VAL A 135 -13.05 -16.86 0.14
CA VAL A 135 -13.35 -15.57 -0.50
C VAL A 135 -12.37 -14.48 -0.05
N HIS A 136 -12.05 -14.42 1.24
CA HIS A 136 -11.11 -13.45 1.81
C HIS A 136 -9.70 -13.61 1.20
N VAL A 137 -9.15 -14.82 1.18
CA VAL A 137 -7.79 -15.08 0.67
C VAL A 137 -7.70 -15.09 -0.85
N SER A 138 -8.84 -15.13 -1.57
CA SER A 138 -8.84 -15.01 -3.04
C SER A 138 -8.36 -13.65 -3.54
N GLY A 139 -8.38 -12.61 -2.70
CA GLY A 139 -8.06 -11.24 -3.05
C GLY A 139 -9.16 -10.51 -3.84
N LEU A 140 -10.22 -11.18 -4.27
CA LEU A 140 -11.35 -10.55 -4.97
C LEU A 140 -11.98 -9.39 -4.19
N PRO A 141 -12.23 -9.51 -2.86
CA PRO A 141 -12.77 -8.39 -2.08
C PRO A 141 -11.83 -7.18 -2.02
N VAL A 142 -10.51 -7.42 -1.99
CA VAL A 142 -9.49 -6.36 -1.95
C VAL A 142 -9.52 -5.56 -3.25
N TRP A 143 -9.46 -6.24 -4.40
CA TRP A 143 -9.51 -5.58 -5.71
C TRP A 143 -10.82 -4.82 -5.92
N TRP A 144 -11.94 -5.41 -5.52
CA TRP A 144 -13.24 -4.73 -5.56
C TRP A 144 -13.27 -3.49 -4.67
N GLY A 145 -12.73 -3.58 -3.46
CA GLY A 145 -12.58 -2.46 -2.53
C GLY A 145 -11.74 -1.33 -3.14
N HIS A 146 -10.56 -1.65 -3.68
CA HIS A 146 -9.69 -0.69 -4.35
C HIS A 146 -10.39 0.02 -5.52
N PHE A 147 -11.08 -0.73 -6.37
CA PHE A 147 -11.86 -0.18 -7.47
C PHE A 147 -12.96 0.78 -6.97
N LYS A 148 -13.74 0.35 -5.97
CA LYS A 148 -14.81 1.17 -5.39
C LYS A 148 -14.27 2.45 -4.77
N THR A 149 -13.17 2.36 -4.02
CA THR A 149 -12.48 3.52 -3.43
C THR A 149 -12.04 4.48 -4.52
N LEU A 150 -11.34 3.98 -5.56
CA LEU A 150 -10.85 4.80 -6.67
C LEU A 150 -12.00 5.50 -7.40
N TYR A 151 -13.07 4.77 -7.74
CA TYR A 151 -14.24 5.30 -8.42
C TYR A 151 -14.98 6.37 -7.59
N THR A 152 -15.25 6.08 -6.32
CA THR A 152 -15.96 6.99 -5.40
C THR A 152 -15.16 8.28 -5.20
N ASN A 153 -13.86 8.16 -4.98
CA ASN A 153 -12.95 9.29 -4.83
C ASN A 153 -12.89 10.14 -6.11
N ALA A 154 -12.81 9.52 -7.29
CA ALA A 154 -12.73 10.25 -8.56
C ALA A 154 -14.00 11.07 -8.86
N ARG A 155 -15.17 10.57 -8.45
CA ARG A 155 -16.45 11.32 -8.54
C ARG A 155 -16.47 12.52 -7.61
N GLY A 156 -15.81 12.39 -6.46
CA GLY A 156 -15.83 13.37 -5.37
C GLY A 156 -16.86 13.03 -4.30
N ASP A 157 -17.33 11.78 -4.26
CA ASP A 157 -18.37 11.27 -3.35
C ASP A 157 -17.73 10.59 -2.12
N CYS A 158 -16.51 11.00 -1.74
CA CYS A 158 -15.81 10.47 -0.57
C CYS A 158 -16.45 11.02 0.70
N HIS A 159 -17.01 10.12 1.51
CA HIS A 159 -17.64 10.42 2.80
C HIS A 159 -16.96 9.68 3.96
N ASP A 160 -15.75 9.17 3.73
CA ASP A 160 -14.98 8.45 4.73
C ASP A 160 -14.62 9.36 5.91
N SER A 161 -14.99 8.96 7.13
CA SER A 161 -14.83 9.78 8.35
C SER A 161 -13.38 10.16 8.66
N TYR A 162 -12.43 9.34 8.21
CA TYR A 162 -10.99 9.57 8.38
C TYR A 162 -10.37 10.51 7.32
N VAL A 163 -11.09 10.86 6.26
CA VAL A 163 -10.64 11.86 5.28
C VAL A 163 -11.15 13.24 5.71
N PRO A 164 -10.27 14.15 6.18
CA PRO A 164 -10.72 15.47 6.62
C PRO A 164 -11.23 16.30 5.43
N PRO A 165 -12.11 17.31 5.64
CA PRO A 165 -12.63 18.15 4.56
C PRO A 165 -11.55 18.78 3.67
N LYS A 166 -10.40 19.15 4.26
CA LYS A 166 -9.25 19.70 3.53
C LYS A 166 -8.52 18.66 2.67
N GLY A 167 -8.70 17.36 2.94
CA GLY A 167 -8.11 16.24 2.20
C GLY A 167 -8.94 15.78 1.00
N LEU A 168 -10.25 16.08 0.98
CA LEU A 168 -11.16 15.66 -0.10
C LEU A 168 -10.70 16.08 -1.50
N PRO A 169 -10.24 17.34 -1.75
CA PRO A 169 -9.75 17.72 -3.07
C PRO A 169 -8.52 16.91 -3.50
N LYS A 170 -7.64 16.57 -2.55
CA LYS A 170 -6.40 15.83 -2.80
C LYS A 170 -6.69 14.38 -3.20
N VAL A 171 -7.54 13.70 -2.43
CA VAL A 171 -7.98 12.32 -2.71
C VAL A 171 -8.69 12.23 -4.06
N ARG A 172 -9.56 13.20 -4.36
CA ARG A 172 -10.25 13.28 -5.67
C ARG A 172 -9.28 13.47 -6.83
N ALA A 173 -8.31 14.38 -6.68
CA ALA A 173 -7.32 14.65 -7.72
C ALA A 173 -6.43 13.43 -7.99
N GLU A 174 -5.96 12.77 -6.93
CA GLU A 174 -5.19 11.52 -7.05
C GLU A 174 -5.99 10.45 -7.79
N ALA A 175 -7.22 10.17 -7.37
CA ALA A 175 -8.03 9.12 -7.98
C ALA A 175 -8.27 9.38 -9.49
N ARG A 176 -8.51 10.64 -9.87
CA ARG A 176 -8.64 11.03 -11.29
C ARG A 176 -7.35 10.86 -12.06
N ALA A 177 -6.22 11.23 -11.48
CA ALA A 177 -4.91 11.08 -12.12
C ALA A 177 -4.57 9.60 -12.33
N MET A 178 -4.85 8.73 -11.35
CA MET A 178 -4.67 7.28 -11.47
C MET A 178 -5.56 6.68 -12.56
N ILE A 179 -6.86 7.02 -12.59
CA ILE A 179 -7.76 6.57 -13.67
C ILE A 179 -7.25 7.05 -15.03
N GLY A 180 -6.86 8.32 -15.14
CA GLY A 180 -6.28 8.87 -16.38
C GLY A 180 -5.04 8.11 -16.82
N PHE A 181 -4.13 7.79 -15.89
CA PHE A 181 -2.96 6.95 -16.16
C PHE A 181 -3.36 5.57 -16.70
N TYR A 182 -4.31 4.88 -16.06
CA TYR A 182 -4.75 3.57 -16.53
C TYR A 182 -5.42 3.62 -17.92
N VAL A 183 -6.21 4.66 -18.20
CA VAL A 183 -6.79 4.87 -19.54
C VAL A 183 -5.70 5.05 -20.59
N VAL A 184 -4.66 5.82 -20.29
CA VAL A 184 -3.52 6.00 -21.21
C VAL A 184 -2.78 4.67 -21.43
N VAL A 185 -2.48 3.92 -20.37
CA VAL A 185 -1.82 2.61 -20.48
C VAL A 185 -2.65 1.65 -21.34
N LEU A 186 -3.96 1.56 -21.10
CA LEU A 186 -4.86 0.69 -21.88
C LEU A 186 -4.99 1.13 -23.35
N ALA A 187 -4.90 2.44 -23.63
CA ALA A 187 -4.93 2.94 -25.00
C ALA A 187 -3.62 2.70 -25.78
N LEU A 188 -2.52 2.42 -25.08
CA LEU A 188 -1.19 2.19 -25.65
C LEU A 188 -0.79 0.70 -25.72
N ALA A 189 -1.53 -0.17 -25.03
CA ALA A 189 -1.32 -1.62 -25.01
C ALA A 189 -2.01 -2.31 -26.19
#